data_AF-A0A357CJC2-F1
#
_entry.id   AF-A0A357CJC2-F1
#
_cell.length_a   1.000
_cell.length_b   1.000
_cell.length_c   1.000
_cell.angle_alpha   90.00
_cell.angle_beta   90.00
_cell.angle_gamma   90.00
#
_symmetry.space_group_name_H-M   'P 1'
#
loop_
_entity.id
_entity.type
_entity.pdbx_description
1 polymer ?
#
loop_
_entity_poly.entity_id
_entity_poly.type
_entity_poly.pdbx_seq_one_letter_code
_entity_poly.pdbx_strand_id
1 'polypeptide(L)'
;APNLMCKPATILYNKVTIKDARQAVQMFGPAQYAVAKAVADSVAEGVIPANEADDLFITVGVFIHWEAKDDKKIQDFNYRAVKEALARAVKGEPKASEVTAKKDAAHHPFAAG
;
A
#
# COMPACT_ATOMS: atom_id res chain seq x y z
N ALA A 1 -0.94 -14.06 7.00
CA ALA A 1 0.05 -14.72 7.88
C ALA A 1 0.72 -15.84 7.09
N PRO A 2 1.81 -16.50 7.56
CA PRO A 2 2.29 -17.72 6.90
C PRO A 2 1.13 -18.71 6.71
N ASN A 3 1.08 -19.37 5.54
CA ASN A 3 0.01 -20.30 5.14
C ASN A 3 -1.40 -19.69 4.99
N LEU A 4 -1.54 -18.37 5.08
CA LEU A 4 -2.80 -17.65 4.83
C LEU A 4 -2.52 -16.36 4.05
N MET A 5 -2.52 -16.49 2.74
CA MET A 5 -2.37 -15.38 1.79
C MET A 5 -3.65 -14.55 1.75
N CYS A 6 -3.53 -13.23 1.57
CA CYS A 6 -4.69 -12.40 1.22
C CYS A 6 -5.16 -12.73 -0.20
N LYS A 7 -6.45 -12.51 -0.45
CA LYS A 7 -7.03 -12.49 -1.79
C LYS A 7 -7.64 -11.10 -2.02
N PRO A 8 -7.42 -10.45 -3.18
CA PRO A 8 -6.69 -10.93 -4.37
C PRO A 8 -5.20 -11.22 -4.18
N ALA A 9 -4.65 -12.04 -5.09
CA ALA A 9 -3.24 -12.38 -5.09
C ALA A 9 -2.40 -11.08 -5.16
N THR A 10 -1.52 -10.88 -4.19
CA THR A 10 -0.83 -9.61 -4.00
C THR A 10 0.68 -9.81 -3.97
N ILE A 11 1.41 -9.19 -4.90
CA ILE A 11 2.87 -9.10 -4.84
C ILE A 11 3.29 -7.84 -4.09
N LEU A 12 4.25 -7.99 -3.18
CA LEU A 12 4.83 -6.91 -2.38
C LEU A 12 6.31 -6.79 -2.69
N TYR A 13 6.78 -5.57 -2.96
CA TYR A 13 8.18 -5.29 -3.28
C TYR A 13 8.65 -3.97 -2.65
N ASN A 14 9.92 -3.92 -2.26
CA ASN A 14 10.53 -2.79 -1.55
C ASN A 14 11.06 -1.73 -2.52
N LYS A 15 10.86 -0.44 -2.17
CA LYS A 15 11.44 0.70 -2.91
C LYS A 15 12.82 1.12 -2.39
N VAL A 16 13.12 0.87 -1.11
CA VAL A 16 14.42 1.15 -0.49
C VAL A 16 15.21 -0.15 -0.41
N THR A 17 16.49 -0.13 -0.79
CA THR A 17 17.38 -1.28 -0.69
C THR A 17 17.42 -1.82 0.74
N ILE A 18 17.10 -3.10 0.91
CA ILE A 18 17.24 -3.82 2.19
C ILE A 18 18.71 -4.23 2.33
N LYS A 19 19.38 -3.70 3.36
CA LYS A 19 20.80 -3.92 3.65
C LYS A 19 21.04 -4.82 4.87
N ASP A 20 20.05 -4.95 5.74
CA ASP A 20 20.16 -5.69 6.99
C ASP A 20 18.87 -6.47 7.33
N ALA A 21 18.99 -7.38 8.30
CA ALA A 21 17.88 -8.22 8.74
C ALA A 21 16.74 -7.42 9.38
N ARG A 22 17.04 -6.29 10.04
CA ARG A 22 16.01 -5.42 10.64
C ARG A 22 15.11 -4.85 9.55
N GLN A 23 15.68 -4.34 8.46
CA GLN A 23 14.92 -3.83 7.32
C GLN A 23 14.12 -4.92 6.63
N ALA A 24 14.66 -6.14 6.53
CA ALA A 24 13.92 -7.29 6.02
C ALA A 24 12.72 -7.64 6.91
N VAL A 25 12.90 -7.68 8.24
CA VAL A 25 11.83 -7.93 9.19
C VAL A 25 10.78 -6.81 9.14
N GLN A 26 11.17 -5.55 8.98
CA GLN A 26 10.22 -4.44 8.83
C GLN A 26 9.35 -4.57 7.57
N MET A 27 9.94 -4.99 6.45
CA MET A 27 9.22 -5.22 5.19
C MET A 27 8.30 -6.44 5.27
N PHE A 28 8.81 -7.59 5.70
CA PHE A 28 8.11 -8.87 5.67
C PHE A 28 7.41 -9.24 6.99
N GLY A 29 7.41 -8.33 7.96
CA GLY A 29 6.67 -8.40 9.23
C GLY A 29 5.53 -7.37 9.28
N PRO A 30 5.73 -6.20 9.90
CA PRO A 30 4.66 -5.21 10.09
C PRO A 30 4.10 -4.68 8.76
N ALA A 31 4.94 -4.39 7.76
CA ALA A 31 4.43 -3.89 6.48
C ALA A 31 3.68 -4.99 5.69
N GLN A 32 4.21 -6.21 5.59
CA GLN A 32 3.52 -7.33 4.94
C GLN A 32 2.16 -7.63 5.60
N TYR A 33 2.10 -7.65 6.94
CA TYR A 33 0.83 -7.83 7.64
C TYR A 33 -0.16 -6.71 7.29
N ALA A 34 0.30 -5.46 7.33
CA ALA A 34 -0.50 -4.29 7.00
C ALA A 34 -1.09 -4.34 5.59
N VAL A 35 -0.26 -4.66 4.59
CA VAL A 35 -0.68 -4.78 3.19
C VAL A 35 -1.71 -5.90 3.04
N ALA A 36 -1.42 -7.10 3.55
CA ALA A 36 -2.33 -8.23 3.45
C ALA A 36 -3.67 -7.96 4.15
N LYS A 37 -3.65 -7.30 5.31
CA LYS A 37 -4.86 -6.91 6.04
C LYS A 37 -5.66 -5.87 5.26
N ALA A 38 -5.01 -4.85 4.70
CA ALA A 38 -5.70 -3.82 3.91
C ALA A 38 -6.40 -4.43 2.70
N VAL A 39 -5.77 -5.37 2.01
CA VAL A 39 -6.38 -6.10 0.89
C VAL A 39 -7.61 -6.90 1.36
N ALA A 40 -7.47 -7.71 2.41
CA ALA A 40 -8.57 -8.53 2.91
C ALA A 40 -9.75 -7.68 3.42
N ASP A 41 -9.47 -6.60 4.16
CA ASP A 41 -10.50 -5.67 4.62
C ASP A 41 -11.17 -4.95 3.43
N SER A 42 -10.43 -4.58 2.38
CA SER A 42 -11.02 -4.00 1.17
C SER A 42 -11.99 -4.94 0.48
N VAL A 43 -11.76 -6.26 0.51
CA VAL A 43 -12.75 -7.26 0.04
C VAL A 43 -13.94 -7.33 0.99
N ALA A 44 -13.69 -7.43 2.30
CA ALA A 44 -14.75 -7.55 3.31
C ALA A 44 -15.70 -6.33 3.31
N GLU A 45 -15.17 -5.14 3.02
CA GLU A 45 -15.90 -3.88 2.94
C GLU A 45 -16.50 -3.61 1.55
N GLY A 46 -16.27 -4.49 0.57
CA GLY A 46 -16.78 -4.35 -0.79
C GLY A 46 -16.10 -3.27 -1.63
N VAL A 47 -14.96 -2.73 -1.18
CA VAL A 47 -14.10 -1.88 -2.01
C VAL A 47 -13.56 -2.68 -3.19
N ILE A 48 -13.15 -3.92 -2.95
CA ILE A 48 -12.88 -4.93 -3.98
C ILE A 48 -14.10 -5.87 -3.99
N PRO A 49 -14.81 -6.03 -5.11
CA PRO A 49 -15.93 -6.96 -5.18
C PRO A 49 -15.49 -8.39 -4.86
N ALA A 50 -16.16 -9.04 -3.91
CA ALA A 50 -15.78 -10.39 -3.45
C ALA A 50 -15.86 -11.44 -4.57
N ASN A 51 -16.76 -11.25 -5.53
CA ASN A 51 -16.91 -12.11 -6.72
C ASN A 51 -15.80 -11.94 -7.76
N GLU A 52 -14.96 -10.91 -7.65
CA GLU A 52 -13.79 -10.69 -8.52
C GLU A 52 -12.48 -11.04 -7.80
N ALA A 53 -12.53 -11.21 -6.47
CA ALA A 53 -11.34 -11.23 -5.64
C ALA A 53 -10.38 -12.41 -5.93
N ASP A 54 -10.88 -13.50 -6.52
CA ASP A 54 -10.07 -14.67 -6.88
C ASP A 54 -9.40 -14.56 -8.26
N ASP A 55 -9.82 -13.61 -9.11
CA ASP A 55 -9.35 -13.41 -10.49
C ASP A 55 -8.57 -12.11 -10.70
N LEU A 56 -8.34 -11.35 -9.62
CA LEU A 56 -7.57 -10.12 -9.62
C LEU A 56 -6.13 -10.33 -9.13
N PHE A 57 -5.26 -9.41 -9.53
CA PHE A 57 -3.89 -9.32 -9.06
C PHE A 57 -3.56 -7.89 -8.61
N ILE A 58 -2.84 -7.76 -7.49
CA ILE A 58 -2.46 -6.48 -6.89
C ILE A 58 -0.93 -6.39 -6.79
N THR A 59 -0.36 -5.26 -7.21
CA THR A 59 1.06 -4.93 -7.06
C THR A 59 1.26 -3.82 -6.04
N VAL A 60 1.99 -4.09 -4.96
CA VAL A 60 2.21 -3.11 -3.88
C VAL A 60 3.68 -2.79 -3.69
N GLY A 61 4.07 -1.58 -4.11
CA GLY A 61 5.40 -1.03 -3.88
C GLY A 61 5.49 -0.28 -2.56
N VAL A 62 6.19 -0.85 -1.59
CA VAL A 62 6.27 -0.33 -0.21
C VAL A 62 7.54 0.50 -0.01
N PHE A 63 7.39 1.67 0.61
CA PHE A 63 8.49 2.52 1.05
C PHE A 63 8.62 2.48 2.56
N ILE A 64 9.80 2.09 3.05
CA ILE A 64 10.19 2.19 4.45
C ILE A 64 11.54 2.90 4.48
N HIS A 65 11.59 4.08 5.10
CA HIS A 65 12.86 4.81 5.26
C HIS A 65 13.83 3.98 6.09
N TRP A 66 15.13 4.02 5.77
CA TRP A 66 16.13 3.17 6.46
C TRP A 66 16.23 3.44 7.96
N GLU A 67 15.83 4.64 8.40
CA GLU A 67 15.79 5.06 9.82
C GLU A 67 14.47 4.77 10.52
N ALA A 68 13.50 4.13 9.86
CA ALA A 68 12.25 3.73 10.51
C ALA A 68 12.54 2.74 11.65
N LYS A 69 11.94 2.95 12.82
CA LYS A 69 12.18 2.15 14.04
C LYS A 69 10.92 1.67 14.75
N ASP A 70 9.77 2.28 14.48
CA ASP A 70 8.52 2.00 15.18
C ASP A 70 7.65 1.07 14.32
N ASP A 71 7.67 -0.22 14.65
CA ASP A 71 6.95 -1.25 13.90
C ASP A 71 5.43 -1.06 13.93
N LYS A 72 4.87 -0.46 15.01
CA LYS A 72 3.44 -0.16 15.09
C LYS A 72 3.07 0.91 14.08
N LYS A 73 3.89 1.96 13.96
CA LYS A 73 3.68 3.01 12.94
C LYS A 73 3.91 2.48 11.54
N ILE A 74 4.92 1.64 11.31
CA ILE A 74 5.13 0.99 10.01
C ILE A 74 3.87 0.22 9.61
N GLN A 75 3.31 -0.58 10.53
CA GLN A 75 2.10 -1.35 10.26
C GLN A 75 0.89 -0.44 10.00
N ASP A 76 0.59 0.49 10.91
CA ASP A 76 -0.59 1.37 10.80
C ASP A 76 -0.54 2.24 9.54
N PHE A 77 0.61 2.86 9.25
CA PHE A 77 0.73 3.77 8.11
C PHE A 77 0.64 3.01 6.78
N ASN A 78 1.27 1.83 6.68
CA ASN A 78 1.13 1.01 5.48
C ASN A 78 -0.30 0.49 5.31
N TYR A 79 -0.99 0.12 6.39
CA TYR A 79 -2.37 -0.35 6.31
C TYR A 79 -3.28 0.75 5.78
N ARG A 80 -3.21 1.94 6.37
CA ARG A 80 -4.02 3.11 5.95
C ARG A 80 -3.69 3.53 4.51
N ALA A 81 -2.41 3.62 4.16
CA ALA A 81 -1.97 4.02 2.83
C ALA A 81 -2.41 3.03 1.75
N VAL A 82 -2.28 1.71 1.99
CA VAL A 82 -2.71 0.69 1.03
C VAL A 82 -4.24 0.70 0.87
N LYS A 83 -4.99 0.83 1.97
CA LYS A 83 -6.45 0.89 1.90
C LYS A 83 -6.95 2.11 1.13
N GLU A 84 -6.35 3.27 1.35
CA GLU A 84 -6.62 4.49 0.59
C GLU A 84 -6.25 4.33 -0.89
N ALA A 85 -5.09 3.73 -1.18
CA ALA A 85 -4.64 3.47 -2.56
C ALA A 85 -5.59 2.52 -3.30
N LEU A 86 -6.04 1.43 -2.67
CA LEU A 86 -7.01 0.49 -3.24
C LEU A 86 -8.35 1.17 -3.53
N ALA A 87 -8.89 1.91 -2.56
CA ALA A 87 -10.14 2.63 -2.74
C ALA A 87 -10.09 3.64 -3.89
N ARG A 88 -8.98 4.38 -4.00
CA ARG A 88 -8.75 5.31 -5.12
C ARG A 88 -8.59 4.58 -6.45
N ALA A 89 -7.79 3.51 -6.49
CA ALA A 89 -7.54 2.75 -7.71
C ALA A 89 -8.82 2.15 -8.27
N VAL A 90 -9.67 1.53 -7.44
CA VAL A 90 -10.95 0.94 -7.88
C VAL A 90 -11.90 2.03 -8.39
N LYS A 91 -11.95 3.20 -7.74
CA LYS A 91 -12.77 4.34 -8.21
C LYS A 91 -12.17 5.04 -9.44
N GLY A 92 -10.92 4.73 -9.79
CA GLY A 92 -10.14 5.45 -10.80
C GLY A 92 -9.95 6.92 -10.43
N GLU A 93 -9.58 7.19 -9.18
CA GLU A 93 -9.38 8.53 -8.60
C GLU A 93 -7.90 8.78 -8.24
N PRO A 94 -7.46 10.05 -8.27
CA PRO A 94 -8.17 11.21 -8.82
C PRO A 94 -8.34 11.10 -10.34
N LYS A 95 -9.38 11.74 -10.90
CA LYS A 95 -9.58 11.76 -12.36
C LYS A 95 -8.52 12.65 -13.01
N ALA A 96 -8.20 12.39 -14.28
CA ALA A 96 -7.24 13.20 -15.02
C ALA A 96 -7.60 14.69 -15.02
N SER A 97 -8.89 15.02 -15.18
CA SER A 97 -9.39 16.39 -15.11
C SER A 97 -9.11 17.06 -13.76
N GLU A 98 -9.34 16.36 -12.65
CA GLU A 98 -9.07 16.87 -11.30
C GLU A 98 -7.58 17.14 -11.10
N VAL A 99 -6.73 16.20 -11.54
CA VAL A 99 -5.27 16.37 -11.46
C VAL A 99 -4.84 17.61 -12.26
N THR A 100 -5.32 17.77 -13.50
CA THR A 100 -4.96 18.93 -14.34
C THR A 100 -5.45 20.26 -13.77
N ALA A 101 -6.58 20.27 -13.07
CA ALA A 101 -7.12 21.47 -12.44
C ALA A 101 -6.35 21.89 -11.18
N LYS A 102 -5.77 20.93 -10.44
CA LYS A 102 -5.11 21.18 -9.15
C LYS A 102 -3.57 21.18 -9.22
N LYS A 103 -2.98 20.75 -10.35
CA LYS A 103 -1.53 20.52 -10.47
C LYS A 103 -0.67 21.72 -10.03
N ASP A 104 -1.10 22.95 -10.33
CA ASP A 104 -0.30 24.16 -10.07
C ASP A 104 -0.44 24.65 -8.61
N ALA A 105 -1.42 24.15 -7.86
CA ALA A 105 -1.61 24.43 -6.44
C ALA A 105 -1.06 23.32 -5.53
N ALA A 106 -0.69 22.17 -6.10
CA ALA A 106 -0.16 21.05 -5.35
C ALA A 106 1.30 21.30 -4.94
N HIS A 107 1.60 21.12 -3.65
CA HIS A 107 2.96 21.30 -3.12
C HIS A 107 3.66 19.94 -2.98
N HIS A 108 4.81 19.79 -3.63
CA HIS A 108 5.62 18.57 -3.52
C HIS A 108 6.72 18.75 -2.45
N PRO A 109 6.86 17.84 -1.46
CA PRO A 109 7.78 18.01 -0.32
C PRO A 109 9.26 18.21 -0.66
N PHE A 110 9.68 17.80 -1.85
CA PHE A 110 11.07 17.90 -2.33
C PHE A 110 11.19 18.56 -3.71
N ALA A 111 10.16 19.28 -4.18
CA ALA A 111 10.29 20.03 -5.44
C ALA A 111 11.26 21.21 -5.25
N ALA A 112 11.89 21.64 -6.35
CA ALA A 112 12.93 22.66 -6.34
C ALA A 112 12.39 24.11 -6.22
N GLY A 113 11.06 24.30 -6.17
CA GLY A 113 10.38 25.59 -6.08
C GLY A 113 8.95 25.42 -5.60
#